data_AF-A0A8J6LZN4-F1
#
_entry.id   AF-A0A8J6LZN4-F1
#
_cell.length_a   1.000
_cell.length_b   1.000
_cell.length_c   1.000
_cell.angle_alpha   90.00
_cell.angle_beta   90.00
_cell.angle_gamma   90.00
#
_symmetry.space_group_name_H-M   'P 1'
#
loop_
_entity.id
_entity.type
_entity.pdbx_description
1 polymer ?
#
loop_
_entity_poly.entity_id
_entity_poly.type
_entity_poly.pdbx_seq_one_letter_code
_entity_poly.pdbx_strand_id
1 'polypeptide(L)'
;MTLSIATAETIMRDRLGEPVKPPTNYVIGFKIASGKLIALDRRQLEPRPWFQPPAPPSIEGVRLLSSPSNGNSNLSGPLQPLRQPNTLRAEVSSAWALERFLDWYAGETYSGMNQASKDAPEAENFERAWHHFQELVTIKSGHPFKNFDEGLAAVWESYKPRLRDYALSLLRAESWSESDIGTGAILQKTISAIEIQENRQNLTNNLVFWQNRYGHANRDHRILLEAATTQKLLGEIETLLFELYRGGETEKSVFIKLDEISGGKYPFLAYLFFLNDMDRFMPIQPTGFDRAFNALGVDFTTLRQCSWQNYATYNAILQSLRPLVSEAAGLADVRLVDAHSFCWIYSTLLKQAAEGKLDRVTGGTRDGRVVGGREKSIIAMRVSVENTARNANGQQVQRTLKNKNLAMSSEELDALISSMLDLQDNRCALSGIPFHFDGPDADRNLLPSVDRIDSDGHYEAGNLQIVCRFINFWKSDSDNEEFKRLLMLARGVEDDGVNVV
;
A
#
# COMPACT_ATOMS: atom_id res chain seq x y z
N MET A 1 -2.79 -7.97 -9.00
CA MET A 1 -3.39 -8.98 -9.90
C MET A 1 -2.68 -8.92 -11.24
N THR A 2 -2.28 -10.05 -11.83
CA THR A 2 -1.69 -10.12 -13.17
C THR A 2 -2.75 -9.88 -14.25
N LEU A 3 -2.46 -9.05 -15.25
CA LEU A 3 -3.39 -8.76 -16.35
C LEU A 3 -3.77 -10.03 -17.13
N SER A 4 -5.07 -10.28 -17.31
CA SER A 4 -5.54 -11.42 -18.11
C SER A 4 -5.49 -11.13 -19.62
N ILE A 5 -5.35 -12.18 -20.45
CA ILE A 5 -5.42 -12.04 -21.92
C ILE A 5 -6.77 -11.49 -22.39
N ALA A 6 -7.87 -11.89 -21.74
CA ALA A 6 -9.21 -11.42 -22.12
C ALA A 6 -9.34 -9.89 -21.90
N THR A 7 -8.90 -9.42 -20.73
CA THR A 7 -8.86 -7.98 -20.41
C THR A 7 -7.94 -7.22 -21.36
N ALA A 8 -6.76 -7.77 -21.67
CA ALA A 8 -5.83 -7.17 -22.62
C ALA A 8 -6.41 -7.08 -24.05
N GLU A 9 -7.14 -8.11 -24.49
CA GLU A 9 -7.80 -8.12 -25.80
C GLU A 9 -8.89 -7.03 -25.87
N THR A 10 -9.71 -6.89 -24.82
CA THR A 10 -10.73 -5.82 -24.73
C THR A 10 -10.08 -4.44 -24.83
N ILE A 11 -9.04 -4.16 -24.03
CA ILE A 11 -8.30 -2.89 -24.06
C ILE A 11 -7.77 -2.59 -25.47
N MET A 12 -7.14 -3.58 -26.13
CA MET A 12 -6.59 -3.38 -27.46
C MET A 12 -7.68 -3.13 -28.53
N ARG A 13 -8.85 -3.76 -28.43
CA ARG A 13 -9.98 -3.52 -29.34
C ARG A 13 -10.57 -2.13 -29.16
N ASP A 14 -10.79 -1.73 -27.92
CA ASP A 14 -11.35 -0.42 -27.61
C ASP A 14 -10.41 0.69 -28.09
N ARG A 15 -9.10 0.49 -27.95
CA ARG A 15 -8.09 1.48 -28.32
C ARG A 15 -7.77 1.50 -29.80
N LEU A 16 -7.64 0.33 -30.43
CA LEU A 16 -7.09 0.20 -31.79
C LEU A 16 -8.17 -0.14 -32.84
N GLY A 17 -9.41 -0.37 -32.42
CA GLY A 17 -10.52 -0.72 -33.27
C GLY A 17 -10.48 -2.16 -33.76
N GLU A 18 -10.96 -2.37 -34.99
CA GLU A 18 -11.10 -3.72 -35.55
C GLU A 18 -9.74 -4.36 -35.89
N PRO A 19 -9.57 -5.67 -35.64
CA PRO A 19 -8.37 -6.40 -36.01
C PRO A 19 -8.10 -6.37 -37.52
N VAL A 20 -6.82 -6.33 -37.91
CA VAL A 20 -6.41 -6.26 -39.32
C VAL A 20 -6.74 -7.53 -40.13
N LYS A 21 -7.10 -8.61 -39.44
CA LYS A 21 -7.62 -9.85 -40.00
C LYS A 21 -8.49 -10.55 -38.94
N PRO A 22 -9.39 -11.47 -39.34
CA PRO A 22 -10.17 -12.26 -38.40
C PRO A 22 -9.28 -12.88 -37.30
N PRO A 23 -9.60 -12.66 -36.01
CA PRO A 23 -8.85 -13.22 -34.91
C PRO A 23 -8.79 -14.74 -35.00
N THR A 24 -7.62 -15.30 -34.68
CA THR A 24 -7.45 -16.76 -34.53
C THR A 24 -7.44 -17.11 -33.04
N ASN A 25 -7.57 -18.39 -32.69
CA ASN A 25 -7.38 -18.84 -31.29
C ASN A 25 -5.97 -18.55 -30.74
N TYR A 26 -5.02 -18.13 -31.60
CA TYR A 26 -3.62 -17.98 -31.25
C TYR A 26 -3.15 -16.53 -31.22
N VAL A 27 -3.62 -15.71 -32.15
CA VAL A 27 -3.18 -14.33 -32.34
C VAL A 27 -4.34 -13.45 -32.77
N ILE A 28 -4.37 -12.26 -32.21
CA ILE A 28 -5.15 -11.12 -32.67
C ILE A 28 -4.19 -9.95 -32.93
N GLY A 29 -4.40 -9.19 -33.99
CA GLY A 29 -3.49 -8.10 -34.33
C GLY A 29 -4.19 -6.89 -34.93
N PHE A 30 -3.56 -5.74 -34.75
CA PHE A 30 -4.11 -4.42 -34.98
C PHE A 30 -3.10 -3.57 -35.75
N LYS A 31 -3.61 -2.55 -36.43
CA LYS A 31 -2.81 -1.51 -37.07
C LYS A 31 -3.08 -0.21 -36.35
N ILE A 32 -2.04 0.40 -35.81
CA ILE A 32 -2.16 1.70 -35.14
C ILE A 32 -2.22 2.84 -36.17
N ALA A 33 -2.64 4.04 -35.75
CA ALA A 33 -2.82 5.19 -36.63
C ALA A 33 -1.55 5.56 -37.43
N SER A 34 -0.36 5.39 -36.84
CA SER A 34 0.93 5.61 -37.53
C SER A 34 1.27 4.56 -38.61
N GLY A 35 0.41 3.55 -38.78
CA GLY A 35 0.55 2.49 -39.76
C GLY A 35 1.35 1.27 -39.31
N LYS A 36 1.92 1.30 -38.09
CA LYS A 36 2.63 0.15 -37.52
C LYS A 36 1.68 -0.94 -37.03
N LEU A 37 2.22 -2.13 -36.85
CA LEU A 37 1.47 -3.31 -36.41
C LEU A 37 1.83 -3.71 -34.99
N ILE A 38 0.82 -4.20 -34.28
CA ILE A 38 0.93 -4.83 -32.97
C ILE A 38 0.02 -6.07 -32.92
N ALA A 39 0.45 -7.15 -32.28
CA ALA A 39 -0.34 -8.37 -32.15
C ALA A 39 -0.17 -9.03 -30.78
N LEU A 40 -1.27 -9.50 -30.20
CA LEU A 40 -1.30 -10.18 -28.90
C LEU A 40 -1.27 -11.70 -29.08
N ASP A 41 -0.40 -12.39 -28.31
CA ASP A 41 -0.40 -13.86 -28.22
C ASP A 41 -1.49 -14.33 -27.26
N ARG A 42 -2.54 -14.95 -27.79
CA ARG A 42 -3.71 -15.39 -27.02
C ARG A 42 -3.47 -16.69 -26.24
N ARG A 43 -2.32 -17.33 -26.42
CA ARG A 43 -1.97 -18.62 -25.77
C ARG A 43 -1.22 -18.45 -24.45
N GLN A 44 -0.75 -17.25 -24.14
CA GLN A 44 0.08 -17.00 -22.96
C GLN A 44 -0.82 -16.75 -21.74
N LEU A 45 -0.30 -17.00 -20.53
CA LEU A 45 -0.99 -16.60 -19.30
C LEU A 45 -0.93 -15.08 -19.08
N GLU A 46 0.16 -14.46 -19.54
CA GLU A 46 0.41 -13.03 -19.45
C GLU A 46 0.43 -12.37 -20.84
N PRO A 47 -0.07 -11.14 -20.99
CA PRO A 47 -0.07 -10.40 -22.25
C PRO A 47 1.35 -10.17 -22.76
N ARG A 48 1.65 -10.78 -23.92
CA ARG A 48 2.96 -10.69 -24.57
C ARG A 48 2.86 -10.20 -26.01
N PRO A 49 2.58 -8.91 -26.26
CA PRO A 49 2.40 -8.40 -27.61
C PRO A 49 3.71 -8.38 -28.42
N TRP A 50 3.61 -8.73 -29.70
CA TRP A 50 4.60 -8.43 -30.74
C TRP A 50 4.32 -7.05 -31.32
N PHE A 51 5.36 -6.27 -31.57
CA PHE A 51 5.22 -4.93 -32.15
C PHE A 51 6.46 -4.54 -32.95
N GLN A 52 6.27 -3.73 -33.99
CA GLN A 52 7.38 -3.19 -34.78
C GLN A 52 8.16 -2.12 -34.00
N PRO A 53 9.45 -1.87 -34.27
CA PRO A 53 10.25 -0.82 -33.62
C PRO A 53 9.59 0.59 -33.56
N PRO A 54 10.03 1.49 -32.65
CA PRO A 54 11.23 1.42 -31.79
C PRO A 54 11.04 0.57 -30.52
N ALA A 55 12.09 0.42 -29.71
CA ALA A 55 11.98 -0.15 -28.36
C ALA A 55 11.33 0.86 -27.39
N PRO A 56 10.48 0.40 -26.45
CA PRO A 56 9.86 1.28 -25.47
C PRO A 56 10.90 1.91 -24.56
N PRO A 57 10.68 3.15 -24.09
CA PRO A 57 11.40 3.68 -22.93
C PRO A 57 11.08 2.81 -21.70
N SER A 58 11.74 3.08 -20.57
CA SER A 58 11.39 2.41 -19.31
C SER A 58 9.95 2.74 -18.93
N ILE A 59 9.03 1.79 -19.13
CA ILE A 59 7.62 1.88 -18.76
C ILE A 59 7.41 0.85 -17.65
N GLU A 60 7.00 1.32 -16.48
CA GLU A 60 6.70 0.47 -15.34
C GLU A 60 5.64 -0.59 -15.71
N GLY A 61 5.92 -1.86 -15.38
CA GLY A 61 5.08 -2.99 -15.73
C GLY A 61 5.18 -3.47 -17.18
N VAL A 62 6.09 -2.91 -17.99
CA VAL A 62 6.42 -3.38 -19.34
C VAL A 62 7.85 -3.87 -19.39
N ARG A 63 8.06 -5.17 -19.66
CA ARG A 63 9.38 -5.78 -19.77
C ARG A 63 9.66 -6.21 -21.21
N LEU A 64 10.65 -5.60 -21.84
CA LEU A 64 11.11 -6.03 -23.16
C LEU A 64 11.80 -7.40 -23.07
N LEU A 65 11.39 -8.36 -23.91
CA LEU A 65 11.96 -9.70 -23.94
C LEU A 65 13.21 -9.73 -24.83
N SER A 66 14.28 -10.35 -24.33
CA SER A 66 15.55 -10.51 -25.06
C SER A 66 15.43 -11.42 -26.29
N SER A 67 14.45 -12.33 -26.31
CA SER A 67 14.13 -13.19 -27.46
C SER A 67 12.65 -13.09 -27.82
N PRO A 68 12.28 -12.35 -28.88
CA PRO A 68 10.89 -12.08 -29.20
C PRO A 68 10.16 -13.25 -29.88
N SER A 69 10.89 -14.27 -30.36
CA SER A 69 10.33 -15.50 -30.96
C SER A 69 9.32 -15.23 -32.09
N ASN A 70 9.74 -14.45 -33.08
CA ASN A 70 8.91 -13.92 -34.18
C ASN A 70 8.55 -14.97 -35.26
N GLY A 71 8.92 -16.23 -35.07
CA GLY A 71 8.69 -17.34 -36.02
C GLY A 71 7.27 -17.91 -36.03
N ASN A 72 6.30 -17.29 -35.33
CA ASN A 72 4.95 -17.82 -35.21
C ASN A 72 4.22 -17.82 -36.56
N SER A 73 3.77 -19.00 -37.01
CA SER A 73 3.05 -19.18 -38.28
C SER A 73 1.72 -18.41 -38.36
N ASN A 74 1.15 -18.03 -37.20
CA ASN A 74 -0.08 -17.23 -37.12
C ASN A 74 0.13 -15.73 -37.37
N LEU A 75 1.38 -15.25 -37.40
CA LEU A 75 1.74 -13.90 -37.87
C LEU A 75 1.75 -13.86 -39.42
N SER A 76 0.64 -14.29 -40.02
CA SER A 76 0.44 -14.42 -41.45
C SER A 76 -0.43 -13.30 -42.04
N GLY A 77 -0.44 -13.17 -43.37
CA GLY A 77 -1.22 -12.17 -44.09
C GLY A 77 -0.81 -10.75 -43.70
N PRO A 78 -1.75 -9.86 -43.31
CA PRO A 78 -1.45 -8.49 -42.88
C PRO A 78 -0.48 -8.37 -41.70
N LEU A 79 -0.26 -9.43 -40.91
CA LEU A 79 0.67 -9.47 -39.78
C LEU A 79 2.09 -9.95 -40.14
N GLN A 80 2.36 -10.32 -41.39
CA GLN A 80 3.70 -10.75 -41.84
C GLN A 80 4.85 -9.80 -41.44
N PRO A 81 4.67 -8.47 -41.41
CA PRO A 81 5.75 -7.58 -40.96
C PRO A 81 6.22 -7.82 -39.52
N LEU A 82 5.40 -8.46 -38.67
CA LEU A 82 5.79 -8.85 -37.29
C LEU A 82 6.67 -10.11 -37.23
N ARG A 83 6.97 -10.74 -38.38
CA ARG A 83 7.94 -11.86 -38.46
C ARG A 83 9.37 -11.41 -38.72
N GLN A 84 9.57 -10.11 -38.92
CA GLN A 84 10.88 -9.55 -39.22
C GLN A 84 11.84 -9.69 -38.03
N PRO A 85 13.17 -9.84 -38.26
CA PRO A 85 14.15 -9.98 -37.19
C PRO A 85 14.17 -8.83 -36.18
N ASN A 86 13.78 -7.62 -36.61
CA ASN A 86 13.71 -6.42 -35.78
C ASN A 86 12.39 -6.26 -35.01
N THR A 87 11.43 -7.20 -35.14
CA THR A 87 10.19 -7.15 -34.35
C THR A 87 10.49 -7.39 -32.88
N LEU A 88 9.90 -6.57 -32.04
CA LEU A 88 10.07 -6.59 -30.60
C LEU A 88 8.92 -7.31 -29.93
N ARG A 89 9.16 -7.77 -28.70
CA ARG A 89 8.14 -8.40 -27.86
C ARG A 89 8.31 -7.94 -26.43
N ALA A 90 7.20 -7.55 -25.81
CA ALA A 90 7.18 -7.14 -24.42
C ALA A 90 6.23 -8.04 -23.65
N GLU A 91 6.49 -8.19 -22.36
CA GLU A 91 5.55 -8.73 -21.38
C GLU A 91 4.95 -7.56 -20.61
N VAL A 92 3.65 -7.61 -20.37
CA VAL A 92 2.89 -6.54 -19.74
C VAL A 92 2.17 -7.06 -18.51
N SER A 93 2.46 -6.49 -17.35
CA SER A 93 2.01 -7.04 -16.06
C SER A 93 0.64 -6.54 -15.59
N SER A 94 0.18 -5.39 -16.09
CA SER A 94 -1.07 -4.73 -15.66
C SER A 94 -1.82 -4.03 -16.80
N ALA A 95 -3.12 -3.79 -16.62
CA ALA A 95 -3.95 -3.04 -17.57
C ALA A 95 -3.38 -1.64 -17.84
N TRP A 96 -2.91 -0.98 -16.78
CA TRP A 96 -2.28 0.33 -16.86
C TRP A 96 -0.96 0.31 -17.67
N ALA A 97 -0.13 -0.71 -17.46
CA ALA A 97 1.10 -0.88 -18.22
C ALA A 97 0.80 -1.10 -19.71
N LEU A 98 -0.29 -1.81 -20.03
CA LEU A 98 -0.76 -2.01 -21.40
C LEU A 98 -1.22 -0.70 -22.03
N GLU A 99 -2.06 0.07 -21.36
CA GLU A 99 -2.53 1.37 -21.83
C GLU A 99 -1.34 2.32 -22.08
N ARG A 100 -0.43 2.46 -21.11
CA ARG A 100 0.78 3.29 -21.29
C ARG A 100 1.65 2.83 -22.45
N PHE A 101 1.77 1.52 -22.62
CA PHE A 101 2.50 0.93 -23.74
C PHE A 101 1.83 1.26 -25.08
N LEU A 102 0.51 1.15 -25.18
CA LEU A 102 -0.25 1.47 -26.39
C LEU A 102 -0.21 2.95 -26.73
N ASP A 103 -0.35 3.83 -25.74
CA ASP A 103 -0.24 5.28 -25.92
C ASP A 103 1.13 5.67 -26.52
N TRP A 104 2.21 5.26 -25.84
CA TRP A 104 3.56 5.48 -26.36
C TRP A 104 3.71 4.91 -27.77
N TYR A 105 3.18 3.69 -28.02
CA TYR A 105 3.34 3.01 -29.29
C TYR A 105 2.57 3.69 -30.44
N ALA A 106 1.38 4.21 -30.16
CA ALA A 106 0.54 4.95 -31.09
C ALA A 106 1.20 6.26 -31.55
N GLY A 107 2.20 6.75 -30.81
CA GLY A 107 2.69 8.14 -30.95
C GLY A 107 1.67 9.14 -30.41
N GLU A 108 0.59 8.65 -29.80
CA GLU A 108 -0.27 9.44 -28.94
C GLU A 108 0.49 9.61 -27.64
N THR A 109 1.15 10.76 -27.48
CA THR A 109 1.22 11.32 -26.14
C THR A 109 -0.21 11.28 -25.61
N TYR A 110 -0.47 10.50 -24.55
CA TYR A 110 -1.69 10.63 -23.73
C TYR A 110 -2.02 12.12 -23.76
N SER A 111 -3.15 12.53 -24.34
CA SER A 111 -3.48 13.96 -24.40
C SER A 111 -3.60 14.55 -22.99
N GLY A 112 -3.77 13.68 -21.97
CA GLY A 112 -3.59 14.01 -20.56
C GLY A 112 -2.15 14.24 -20.10
N MET A 113 -1.11 13.70 -20.77
CA MET A 113 0.31 13.92 -20.42
C MET A 113 0.94 15.13 -21.12
N ASN A 114 0.56 15.49 -22.35
CA ASN A 114 1.00 16.76 -22.93
C ASN A 114 0.37 17.97 -22.21
N GLN A 115 -0.73 17.76 -21.50
CA GLN A 115 -1.30 18.73 -20.56
C GLN A 115 -0.72 18.56 -19.15
N ALA A 116 -0.56 17.33 -18.62
CA ALA A 116 0.09 17.11 -17.33
C ALA A 116 1.59 17.48 -17.28
N SER A 117 2.30 17.57 -18.40
CA SER A 117 3.66 18.16 -18.44
C SER A 117 3.63 19.69 -18.36
N LYS A 118 2.50 20.32 -18.68
CA LYS A 118 2.25 21.75 -18.53
C LYS A 118 1.67 22.08 -17.16
N ASP A 119 0.94 21.13 -16.57
CA ASP A 119 0.25 21.25 -15.28
C ASP A 119 1.02 20.56 -14.13
N ALA A 120 2.17 19.93 -14.42
CA ALA A 120 3.07 19.45 -13.37
C ALA A 120 3.80 20.65 -12.75
N PRO A 121 4.03 20.64 -11.43
CA PRO A 121 4.78 21.71 -10.81
C PRO A 121 6.22 21.71 -11.34
N GLU A 122 6.69 22.89 -11.74
CA GLU A 122 8.10 23.12 -12.03
C GLU A 122 8.94 22.79 -10.79
N ALA A 123 10.13 22.23 -10.97
CA ALA A 123 10.99 21.79 -9.87
C ALA A 123 11.26 22.92 -8.85
N GLU A 124 11.51 24.14 -9.32
CA GLU A 124 11.74 25.31 -8.47
C GLU A 124 10.49 25.68 -7.63
N ASN A 125 9.29 25.62 -8.23
CA ASN A 125 8.05 25.89 -7.52
C ASN A 125 7.77 24.80 -6.48
N PHE A 126 8.04 23.53 -6.83
CA PHE A 126 7.94 22.42 -5.89
C PHE A 126 8.91 22.59 -4.71
N GLU A 127 10.19 22.89 -4.95
CA GLU A 127 11.20 23.08 -3.90
C GLU A 127 10.79 24.20 -2.92
N ARG A 128 10.32 25.33 -3.45
CA ARG A 128 9.80 26.44 -2.63
C ARG A 128 8.60 26.01 -1.79
N ALA A 129 7.65 25.31 -2.40
CA ALA A 129 6.47 24.80 -1.72
C ALA A 129 6.82 23.74 -0.66
N TRP A 130 7.82 22.91 -0.93
CA TRP A 130 8.33 21.89 -0.02
C TRP A 130 8.97 22.50 1.22
N HIS A 131 9.81 23.54 1.04
CA HIS A 131 10.40 24.27 2.17
C HIS A 131 9.32 24.89 3.06
N HIS A 132 8.32 25.54 2.45
CA HIS A 132 7.20 26.11 3.19
C HIS A 132 6.36 25.04 3.88
N PHE A 133 6.13 23.90 3.23
CA PHE A 133 5.46 22.75 3.86
C PHE A 133 6.21 22.27 5.11
N GLN A 134 7.54 22.10 5.03
CA GLN A 134 8.38 21.70 6.16
C GLN A 134 8.31 22.71 7.32
N GLU A 135 8.35 24.00 7.02
CA GLU A 135 8.16 25.06 8.03
C GLU A 135 6.80 24.95 8.72
N LEU A 136 5.71 24.84 7.96
CA LEU A 136 4.36 24.77 8.51
C LEU A 136 4.13 23.49 9.34
N VAL A 137 4.64 22.34 8.88
CA VAL A 137 4.59 21.08 9.65
C VAL A 137 5.37 21.23 10.95
N THR A 138 6.54 21.86 10.92
CA THR A 138 7.38 22.09 12.10
C THR A 138 6.68 23.03 13.09
N ILE A 139 6.07 24.12 12.62
CA ILE A 139 5.32 25.04 13.50
C ILE A 139 4.14 24.31 14.15
N LYS A 140 3.40 23.49 13.37
CA LYS A 140 2.19 22.82 13.84
C LYS A 140 2.47 21.65 14.79
N SER A 141 3.48 20.84 14.49
CA SER A 141 3.74 19.59 15.21
C SER A 141 4.93 19.66 16.16
N GLY A 142 5.78 20.68 16.04
CA GLY A 142 7.05 20.81 16.75
C GLY A 142 8.21 20.05 16.10
N HIS A 143 7.96 19.30 15.02
CA HIS A 143 8.96 18.47 14.33
C HIS A 143 8.83 18.59 12.81
N PRO A 144 9.92 18.47 12.05
CA PRO A 144 9.85 18.42 10.59
C PRO A 144 9.17 17.14 10.10
N PHE A 145 8.62 17.21 8.90
CA PHE A 145 8.11 16.03 8.21
C PHE A 145 9.27 15.10 7.83
N LYS A 146 9.09 13.79 8.05
CA LYS A 146 10.06 12.74 7.68
C LYS A 146 9.50 11.71 6.72
N ASN A 147 8.32 11.18 7.05
CA ASN A 147 7.61 10.19 6.25
C ASN A 147 6.10 10.25 6.58
N PHE A 148 5.30 9.43 5.90
CA PHE A 148 3.85 9.38 6.05
C PHE A 148 3.36 8.45 7.18
N ASP A 149 4.26 7.65 7.76
CA ASP A 149 3.95 6.62 8.77
C ASP A 149 4.12 7.12 10.21
N GLU A 150 4.71 8.30 10.41
CA GLU A 150 4.78 8.96 11.71
C GLU A 150 4.43 10.46 11.67
N GLY A 151 4.41 11.07 12.86
CA GLY A 151 4.21 12.51 13.00
C GLY A 151 2.84 12.99 12.52
N LEU A 152 2.78 14.26 12.09
CA LEU A 152 1.55 14.93 11.69
C LEU A 152 0.85 14.20 10.54
N ALA A 153 1.61 13.71 9.57
CA ALA A 153 1.10 13.03 8.39
C ALA A 153 0.36 11.74 8.77
N ALA A 154 0.94 10.91 9.64
CA ALA A 154 0.28 9.70 10.09
C ALA A 154 -0.99 9.99 10.89
N VAL A 155 -0.97 10.97 11.80
CA VAL A 155 -2.15 11.30 12.62
C VAL A 155 -3.30 11.79 11.75
N TRP A 156 -3.02 12.58 10.71
CA TRP A 156 -4.06 13.16 9.87
C TRP A 156 -4.52 12.24 8.74
N GLU A 157 -3.61 11.47 8.12
CA GLU A 157 -3.88 10.85 6.82
C GLU A 157 -3.80 9.32 6.79
N SER A 158 -3.24 8.67 7.81
CA SER A 158 -3.12 7.18 7.86
C SER A 158 -4.46 6.45 7.88
N TYR A 159 -5.57 7.16 8.13
CA TYR A 159 -6.90 6.55 8.19
C TYR A 159 -7.44 6.15 6.83
N LYS A 160 -7.02 6.78 5.71
CA LYS A 160 -7.66 6.55 4.40
C LYS A 160 -7.53 5.12 3.86
N PRO A 161 -6.35 4.46 3.89
CA PRO A 161 -6.25 3.07 3.47
C PRO A 161 -7.14 2.16 4.32
N ARG A 162 -7.11 2.33 5.65
CA ARG A 162 -7.97 1.57 6.58
C ARG A 162 -9.46 1.81 6.34
N LEU A 163 -9.83 3.06 6.05
CA LEU A 163 -11.19 3.44 5.71
C LEU A 163 -11.63 2.73 4.43
N ARG A 164 -10.78 2.70 3.41
CA ARG A 164 -11.03 2.00 2.15
C ARG A 164 -11.20 0.50 2.38
N ASP A 165 -10.30 -0.13 3.12
CA ASP A 165 -10.39 -1.56 3.41
C ASP A 165 -11.69 -1.92 4.12
N TYR A 166 -12.09 -1.10 5.10
CA TYR A 166 -13.38 -1.25 5.78
C TYR A 166 -14.56 -1.02 4.82
N ALA A 167 -14.52 0.04 4.00
CA ALA A 167 -15.54 0.32 3.00
C ALA A 167 -15.72 -0.83 2.00
N LEU A 168 -14.62 -1.42 1.52
CA LEU A 168 -14.65 -2.59 0.64
C LEU A 168 -15.27 -3.81 1.33
N SER A 169 -14.99 -4.02 2.62
CA SER A 169 -15.61 -5.11 3.39
C SER A 169 -17.13 -4.98 3.54
N LEU A 170 -17.66 -3.75 3.44
CA LEU A 170 -19.09 -3.45 3.41
C LEU A 170 -19.66 -3.54 2.00
N LEU A 171 -18.94 -3.04 1.00
CA LEU A 171 -19.32 -3.02 -0.41
C LEU A 171 -19.47 -4.44 -0.97
N ARG A 172 -18.46 -5.30 -0.73
CA ARG A 172 -18.38 -6.69 -1.17
C ARG A 172 -18.71 -6.88 -2.66
N ALA A 173 -18.15 -6.01 -3.50
CA ALA A 173 -18.48 -5.98 -4.92
C ALA A 173 -18.20 -7.31 -5.60
N GLU A 174 -17.18 -8.05 -5.17
CA GLU A 174 -16.82 -9.38 -5.67
C GLU A 174 -17.95 -10.42 -5.61
N SER A 175 -18.93 -10.22 -4.74
CA SER A 175 -20.08 -11.12 -4.56
C SER A 175 -21.27 -10.81 -5.46
N TRP A 176 -21.25 -9.69 -6.20
CA TRP A 176 -22.38 -9.26 -7.02
C TRP A 176 -22.52 -10.07 -8.30
N SER A 177 -23.77 -10.22 -8.72
CA SER A 177 -24.22 -10.86 -9.96
C SER A 177 -25.12 -9.94 -10.77
N GLU A 178 -25.28 -10.20 -12.07
CA GLU A 178 -26.20 -9.43 -12.92
C GLU A 178 -27.65 -9.48 -12.42
N SER A 179 -28.05 -10.57 -11.75
CA SER A 179 -29.38 -10.69 -11.14
C SER A 179 -29.61 -9.77 -9.94
N ASP A 180 -28.54 -9.20 -9.36
CA ASP A 180 -28.66 -8.23 -8.27
C ASP A 180 -29.02 -6.83 -8.76
N ILE A 181 -28.90 -6.55 -10.08
CA ILE A 181 -29.19 -5.26 -10.67
C ILE A 181 -30.70 -4.98 -10.64
N GLY A 182 -31.09 -3.82 -10.11
CA GLY A 182 -32.46 -3.39 -9.94
C GLY A 182 -33.15 -3.91 -8.67
N THR A 183 -32.44 -4.65 -7.83
CA THR A 183 -32.97 -5.24 -6.58
C THR A 183 -32.82 -4.30 -5.38
N GLY A 184 -31.89 -3.34 -5.42
CA GLY A 184 -31.53 -2.49 -4.27
C GLY A 184 -30.35 -3.02 -3.45
N ALA A 185 -29.88 -4.25 -3.70
CA ALA A 185 -28.79 -4.84 -2.94
C ALA A 185 -27.45 -4.10 -3.15
N ILE A 186 -27.10 -3.80 -4.40
CA ILE A 186 -25.86 -3.08 -4.77
C ILE A 186 -25.91 -1.65 -4.22
N LEU A 187 -27.07 -0.99 -4.34
CA LEU A 187 -27.29 0.35 -3.83
C LEU A 187 -27.10 0.40 -2.31
N GLN A 188 -27.71 -0.50 -1.56
CA GLN A 188 -27.62 -0.55 -0.10
C GLN A 188 -26.18 -0.79 0.37
N LYS A 189 -25.44 -1.68 -0.30
CA LYS A 189 -24.03 -1.96 -0.02
C LYS A 189 -23.16 -0.72 -0.28
N THR A 190 -23.43 -0.01 -1.37
CA THR A 190 -22.73 1.23 -1.72
C THR A 190 -23.00 2.34 -0.70
N ILE A 191 -24.25 2.53 -0.27
CA ILE A 191 -24.59 3.49 0.78
C ILE A 191 -23.88 3.12 2.09
N SER A 192 -23.83 1.84 2.44
CA SER A 192 -23.14 1.36 3.66
C SER A 192 -21.63 1.64 3.60
N ALA A 193 -21.01 1.51 2.42
CA ALA A 193 -19.61 1.83 2.20
C ALA A 193 -19.31 3.35 2.21
N ILE A 194 -20.34 4.20 2.11
CA ILE A 194 -20.22 5.67 2.20
C ILE A 194 -20.47 6.14 3.64
N GLU A 195 -21.59 5.72 4.25
CA GLU A 195 -22.08 6.17 5.55
C GLU A 195 -21.36 5.45 6.72
N ILE A 196 -20.03 5.54 6.75
CA ILE A 196 -19.18 4.90 7.77
C ILE A 196 -19.03 5.81 8.98
N GLN A 197 -19.52 5.34 10.13
CA GLN A 197 -19.24 5.89 11.45
C GLN A 197 -19.01 4.74 12.46
N GLU A 198 -17.77 4.26 12.55
CA GLU A 198 -17.37 3.15 13.41
C GLU A 198 -16.57 3.66 14.62
N ASN A 199 -17.24 3.71 15.78
CA ASN A 199 -16.68 4.28 17.00
C ASN A 199 -15.55 3.43 17.60
N ARG A 200 -15.58 2.10 17.47
CA ARG A 200 -14.58 1.22 18.11
C ARG A 200 -13.20 1.36 17.48
N GLN A 201 -13.17 1.60 16.17
CA GLN A 201 -11.93 1.79 15.41
C GLN A 201 -11.60 3.28 15.20
N ASN A 202 -12.42 4.18 15.76
CA ASN A 202 -12.37 5.63 15.52
C ASN A 202 -12.26 5.95 14.02
N LEU A 203 -13.15 5.35 13.23
CA LEU A 203 -13.11 5.38 11.77
C LEU A 203 -14.41 5.99 11.24
N THR A 204 -14.29 7.18 10.66
CA THR A 204 -15.41 7.91 10.05
C THR A 204 -15.04 8.27 8.61
N ASN A 205 -15.96 8.09 7.67
CA ASN A 205 -15.73 8.57 6.31
C ASN A 205 -15.87 10.10 6.26
N ASN A 206 -14.74 10.79 6.14
CA ASN A 206 -14.66 12.24 5.97
C ASN A 206 -14.30 12.66 4.53
N LEU A 207 -14.18 11.70 3.61
CA LEU A 207 -13.84 11.95 2.21
C LEU A 207 -15.05 12.39 1.38
N VAL A 208 -16.26 12.10 1.88
CA VAL A 208 -17.55 12.43 1.25
C VAL A 208 -18.45 13.06 2.29
N PHE A 209 -19.18 14.12 1.95
CA PHE A 209 -20.13 14.74 2.86
C PHE A 209 -21.46 13.98 2.84
N TRP A 210 -21.62 12.99 3.72
CA TRP A 210 -22.81 12.12 3.75
C TRP A 210 -23.77 12.42 4.92
N GLN A 211 -23.31 13.13 5.95
CA GLN A 211 -24.10 13.40 7.15
C GLN A 211 -25.25 14.37 6.88
N ASN A 212 -26.39 14.16 7.56
CA ASN A 212 -27.57 15.02 7.41
C ASN A 212 -27.50 16.37 8.13
N ARG A 213 -26.30 16.90 8.41
CA ARG A 213 -26.13 18.08 9.26
C ARG A 213 -26.73 19.36 8.65
N TYR A 214 -26.69 19.46 7.32
CA TYR A 214 -27.20 20.61 6.57
C TYR A 214 -28.42 20.25 5.71
N GLY A 215 -29.11 19.14 6.03
CA GLY A 215 -30.27 18.67 5.30
C GLY A 215 -29.93 17.77 4.10
N HIS A 216 -30.97 17.09 3.60
CA HIS A 216 -30.85 16.00 2.62
C HIS A 216 -30.19 16.43 1.29
N ALA A 217 -30.52 17.62 0.79
CA ALA A 217 -30.00 18.14 -0.48
C ALA A 217 -28.48 18.40 -0.49
N ASN A 218 -27.87 18.53 0.69
CA ASN A 218 -26.45 18.82 0.83
C ASN A 218 -25.58 17.56 0.89
N ARG A 219 -26.16 16.36 0.98
CA ARG A 219 -25.41 15.11 0.96
C ARG A 219 -24.85 14.85 -0.44
N ASP A 220 -23.57 14.52 -0.52
CA ASP A 220 -22.91 14.28 -1.80
C ASP A 220 -23.48 13.03 -2.51
N HIS A 221 -23.89 12.01 -1.75
CA HIS A 221 -24.50 10.79 -2.27
C HIS A 221 -26.04 10.83 -2.31
N ARG A 222 -26.68 12.01 -2.28
CA ARG A 222 -28.16 12.14 -2.26
C ARG A 222 -28.84 11.30 -3.34
N ILE A 223 -28.20 11.20 -4.51
CA ILE A 223 -28.74 10.49 -5.65
C ILE A 223 -28.94 9.01 -5.38
N LEU A 224 -28.10 8.40 -4.55
CA LEU A 224 -28.27 7.01 -4.11
C LEU A 224 -29.49 6.86 -3.20
N LEU A 225 -29.77 7.86 -2.36
CA LEU A 225 -30.93 7.86 -1.48
C LEU A 225 -32.24 8.05 -2.27
N GLU A 226 -32.21 8.90 -3.30
CA GLU A 226 -33.33 9.12 -4.23
C GLU A 226 -33.60 7.89 -5.10
N ALA A 227 -32.56 7.15 -5.48
CA ALA A 227 -32.66 5.91 -6.24
C ALA A 227 -33.44 4.82 -5.50
N ALA A 228 -33.34 4.78 -4.17
CA ALA A 228 -34.04 3.79 -3.35
C ALA A 228 -35.58 3.84 -3.48
N THR A 229 -36.14 4.95 -3.97
CA THR A 229 -37.59 5.12 -4.16
C THR A 229 -38.02 5.15 -5.62
N THR A 230 -37.08 5.04 -6.57
CA THR A 230 -37.34 5.21 -8.01
C THR A 230 -36.78 4.04 -8.80
N GLN A 231 -37.63 3.07 -9.18
CA GLN A 231 -37.20 1.81 -9.81
C GLN A 231 -36.31 1.98 -11.05
N LYS A 232 -36.62 2.96 -11.92
CA LYS A 232 -35.82 3.24 -13.12
C LYS A 232 -34.41 3.71 -12.74
N LEU A 233 -34.33 4.70 -11.84
CA LEU A 233 -33.08 5.27 -11.37
C LEU A 233 -32.25 4.26 -10.58
N LEU A 234 -32.91 3.38 -9.80
CA LEU A 234 -32.30 2.26 -9.11
C LEU A 234 -31.56 1.34 -10.08
N GLY A 235 -32.25 0.85 -11.11
CA GLY A 235 -31.66 -0.05 -12.11
C GLY A 235 -30.50 0.61 -12.85
N GLU A 236 -30.62 1.88 -13.24
CA GLU A 236 -29.56 2.65 -13.89
C GLU A 236 -28.31 2.77 -13.00
N ILE A 237 -28.47 3.16 -11.74
CA ILE A 237 -27.36 3.32 -10.80
C ILE A 237 -26.71 1.99 -10.45
N GLU A 238 -27.49 0.94 -10.18
CA GLU A 238 -26.93 -0.38 -9.87
C GLU A 238 -26.18 -0.97 -11.06
N THR A 239 -26.63 -0.71 -12.29
CA THR A 239 -25.91 -1.11 -13.51
C THR A 239 -24.54 -0.41 -13.57
N LEU A 240 -24.49 0.91 -13.38
CA LEU A 240 -23.25 1.68 -13.41
C LEU A 240 -22.27 1.29 -12.30
N LEU A 241 -22.78 1.01 -11.10
CA LEU A 241 -21.97 0.53 -9.98
C LEU A 241 -21.44 -0.89 -10.26
N PHE A 242 -22.28 -1.76 -10.82
CA PHE A 242 -21.84 -3.09 -11.23
C PHE A 242 -20.74 -3.00 -12.27
N GLU A 243 -20.92 -2.22 -13.33
CA GLU A 243 -19.92 -1.98 -14.38
C GLU A 243 -18.60 -1.44 -13.81
N LEU A 244 -18.65 -0.51 -12.84
CA LEU A 244 -17.45 0.04 -12.20
C LEU A 244 -16.62 -1.03 -11.47
N TYR A 245 -17.26 -1.87 -10.65
CA TYR A 245 -16.55 -2.77 -9.73
C TYR A 245 -16.43 -4.22 -10.23
N ARG A 246 -17.29 -4.67 -11.15
CA ARG A 246 -17.24 -5.99 -11.78
C ARG A 246 -16.68 -5.96 -13.19
N GLY A 247 -16.54 -4.77 -13.77
CA GLY A 247 -16.16 -4.57 -15.16
C GLY A 247 -17.36 -4.68 -16.10
N GLY A 248 -17.21 -4.17 -17.32
CA GLY A 248 -18.23 -4.20 -18.37
C GLY A 248 -18.15 -2.99 -19.29
N GLU A 249 -17.88 -1.83 -18.70
CA GLU A 249 -17.72 -0.54 -19.39
C GLU A 249 -16.41 0.13 -18.98
N THR A 250 -15.99 1.14 -19.74
CA THR A 250 -14.79 1.90 -19.36
C THR A 250 -15.08 2.83 -18.20
N GLU A 251 -14.08 3.03 -17.33
CA GLU A 251 -14.12 3.98 -16.21
C GLU A 251 -14.56 5.39 -16.62
N LYS A 252 -14.12 5.84 -17.81
CA LYS A 252 -14.56 7.10 -18.42
C LYS A 252 -16.06 7.12 -18.71
N SER A 253 -16.56 6.07 -19.36
CA SER A 253 -17.99 5.92 -19.71
C SER A 253 -18.84 5.93 -18.44
N VAL A 254 -18.46 5.13 -17.44
CA VAL A 254 -19.16 5.08 -16.15
C VAL A 254 -19.13 6.41 -15.43
N PHE A 255 -17.97 7.10 -15.39
CA PHE A 255 -17.85 8.42 -14.76
C PHE A 255 -18.81 9.43 -15.39
N ILE A 256 -18.84 9.52 -16.73
CA ILE A 256 -19.70 10.47 -17.45
C ILE A 256 -21.18 10.20 -17.14
N LYS A 257 -21.61 8.93 -17.21
CA LYS A 257 -23.00 8.55 -16.90
C LYS A 257 -23.37 8.86 -15.43
N LEU A 258 -22.47 8.58 -14.48
CA LEU A 258 -22.71 8.90 -13.06
C LEU A 258 -22.70 10.42 -12.79
N ASP A 259 -21.89 11.19 -13.50
CA ASP A 259 -21.86 12.65 -13.40
C ASP A 259 -23.18 13.28 -13.84
N GLU A 260 -23.71 12.84 -14.99
CA GLU A 260 -25.01 13.27 -15.52
C GLU A 260 -26.15 13.02 -14.53
N ILE A 261 -26.15 11.86 -13.86
CA ILE A 261 -27.22 11.48 -12.92
C ILE A 261 -27.04 12.15 -11.55
N SER A 262 -25.81 12.28 -11.05
CA SER A 262 -25.53 12.84 -9.72
C SER A 262 -25.53 14.37 -9.69
N GLY A 263 -25.38 15.02 -10.86
CA GLY A 263 -25.36 16.47 -11.00
C GLY A 263 -24.04 17.09 -10.55
N GLY A 264 -22.90 16.53 -10.96
CA GLY A 264 -21.60 17.16 -10.70
C GLY A 264 -21.06 16.99 -9.29
N LYS A 265 -21.44 15.92 -8.57
CA LYS A 265 -21.00 15.68 -7.18
C LYS A 265 -19.60 15.08 -7.14
N TYR A 266 -18.61 15.93 -7.39
CA TYR A 266 -17.22 15.53 -7.59
C TYR A 266 -16.62 14.67 -6.46
N PRO A 267 -16.75 15.03 -5.16
CA PRO A 267 -16.22 14.20 -4.08
C PRO A 267 -16.85 12.80 -4.02
N PHE A 268 -18.15 12.70 -4.32
CA PHE A 268 -18.87 11.42 -4.39
C PHE A 268 -18.33 10.53 -5.51
N LEU A 269 -18.20 11.07 -6.73
CA LEU A 269 -17.65 10.31 -7.86
C LEU A 269 -16.21 9.87 -7.59
N ALA A 270 -15.36 10.79 -7.14
CA ALA A 270 -13.96 10.48 -6.83
C ALA A 270 -13.82 9.41 -5.74
N TYR A 271 -14.72 9.38 -4.75
CA TYR A 271 -14.72 8.35 -3.72
C TYR A 271 -15.05 6.96 -4.28
N LEU A 272 -16.04 6.83 -5.17
CA LEU A 272 -16.36 5.54 -5.80
C LEU A 272 -15.15 4.99 -6.58
N PHE A 273 -14.45 5.86 -7.31
CA PHE A 273 -13.27 5.46 -8.08
C PHE A 273 -12.07 5.14 -7.19
N PHE A 274 -11.90 5.86 -6.07
CA PHE A 274 -10.92 5.54 -5.05
C PHE A 274 -11.16 4.16 -4.41
N LEU A 275 -12.43 3.79 -4.17
CA LEU A 275 -12.76 2.43 -3.73
C LEU A 275 -12.38 1.40 -4.80
N ASN A 276 -12.63 1.70 -6.08
CA ASN A 276 -12.29 0.80 -7.19
C ASN A 276 -10.77 0.53 -7.27
N ASP A 277 -9.96 1.59 -7.36
CA ASP A 277 -8.51 1.45 -7.49
C ASP A 277 -7.77 2.64 -6.85
N MET A 278 -7.24 2.42 -5.64
CA MET A 278 -6.49 3.42 -4.88
C MET A 278 -5.10 3.71 -5.48
N ASP A 279 -4.58 2.90 -6.39
CA ASP A 279 -3.30 3.19 -7.03
C ASP A 279 -3.47 4.11 -8.24
N ARG A 280 -4.71 4.36 -8.67
CA ARG A 280 -5.04 5.17 -9.86
C ARG A 280 -5.94 6.36 -9.59
N PHE A 281 -6.84 6.25 -8.61
CA PHE A 281 -7.91 7.21 -8.39
C PHE A 281 -7.91 7.69 -6.95
N MET A 282 -7.80 9.00 -6.77
CA MET A 282 -7.77 9.62 -5.45
C MET A 282 -9.08 10.36 -5.14
N PRO A 283 -9.49 10.43 -3.86
CA PRO A 283 -10.57 11.31 -3.42
C PRO A 283 -10.23 12.77 -3.73
N ILE A 284 -11.24 13.63 -3.91
CA ILE A 284 -11.01 15.04 -4.21
C ILE A 284 -11.89 15.94 -3.36
N GLN A 285 -11.28 16.98 -2.80
CA GLN A 285 -11.98 18.09 -2.15
C GLN A 285 -11.57 19.39 -2.83
N PRO A 286 -12.42 19.94 -3.74
CA PRO A 286 -11.96 20.91 -4.71
C PRO A 286 -11.24 22.15 -4.13
N THR A 287 -11.84 22.80 -3.14
CA THR A 287 -11.26 24.01 -2.53
C THR A 287 -9.97 23.75 -1.76
N GLY A 288 -9.73 22.52 -1.32
CA GLY A 288 -8.48 22.11 -0.69
C GLY A 288 -7.39 21.93 -1.73
N PHE A 289 -7.65 21.13 -2.76
CA PHE A 289 -6.66 20.82 -3.78
C PHE A 289 -6.28 22.03 -4.63
N ASP A 290 -7.23 22.89 -4.99
CA ASP A 290 -6.94 24.13 -5.72
C ASP A 290 -5.97 25.03 -4.95
N ARG A 291 -6.07 25.08 -3.61
CA ARG A 291 -5.14 25.82 -2.76
C ARG A 291 -3.73 25.23 -2.78
N ALA A 292 -3.62 23.91 -2.71
CA ALA A 292 -2.32 23.23 -2.77
C ALA A 292 -1.66 23.41 -4.13
N PHE A 293 -2.41 23.22 -5.22
CA PHE A 293 -1.91 23.36 -6.59
C PHE A 293 -1.48 24.79 -6.90
N ASN A 294 -2.27 25.80 -6.50
CA ASN A 294 -1.85 27.19 -6.62
C ASN A 294 -0.54 27.47 -5.86
N ALA A 295 -0.38 26.91 -4.65
CA ALA A 295 0.87 27.06 -3.89
C ALA A 295 2.06 26.29 -4.48
N LEU A 296 1.80 25.28 -5.33
CA LEU A 296 2.79 24.53 -6.10
C LEU A 296 3.07 25.16 -7.47
N GLY A 297 2.41 26.28 -7.81
CA GLY A 297 2.55 26.92 -9.13
C GLY A 297 1.89 26.14 -10.28
N VAL A 298 0.93 25.27 -9.96
CA VAL A 298 0.19 24.47 -10.94
C VAL A 298 -1.06 25.24 -11.38
N ASP A 299 -1.16 25.54 -12.69
CA ASP A 299 -2.32 26.20 -13.29
C ASP A 299 -3.46 25.21 -13.56
N PHE A 300 -4.11 24.76 -12.48
CA PHE A 300 -5.19 23.78 -12.55
C PHE A 300 -6.27 24.06 -11.50
N THR A 301 -7.54 23.91 -11.88
CA THR A 301 -8.70 24.14 -11.01
C THR A 301 -9.68 22.99 -11.07
N THR A 302 -10.16 22.57 -9.91
CA THR A 302 -11.11 21.48 -9.71
C THR A 302 -12.49 22.00 -9.28
N LEU A 303 -12.54 23.22 -8.70
CA LEU A 303 -13.79 23.85 -8.29
C LEU A 303 -14.73 24.06 -9.48
N ARG A 304 -15.93 23.44 -9.41
CA ARG A 304 -16.97 23.48 -10.45
C ARG A 304 -16.52 22.92 -11.81
N GLN A 305 -15.49 22.07 -11.83
CA GLN A 305 -14.94 21.44 -13.04
C GLN A 305 -15.13 19.91 -13.03
N CYS A 306 -16.22 19.41 -12.43
CA CYS A 306 -16.52 17.98 -12.39
C CYS A 306 -16.64 17.43 -13.82
N SER A 307 -15.68 16.60 -14.22
CA SER A 307 -15.64 15.92 -15.51
C SER A 307 -14.57 14.83 -15.47
N TRP A 308 -14.68 13.82 -16.33
CA TRP A 308 -13.65 12.80 -16.45
C TRP A 308 -12.28 13.40 -16.80
N GLN A 309 -12.23 14.36 -17.74
CA GLN A 309 -10.97 14.97 -18.18
C GLN A 309 -10.27 15.69 -17.03
N ASN A 310 -11.01 16.49 -16.25
CA ASN A 310 -10.46 17.18 -15.09
C ASN A 310 -10.00 16.16 -14.03
N TYR A 311 -10.76 15.09 -13.80
CA TYR A 311 -10.40 14.07 -12.80
C TYR A 311 -9.16 13.27 -13.19
N ALA A 312 -9.03 12.94 -14.47
CA ALA A 312 -7.83 12.30 -15.00
C ALA A 312 -6.60 13.21 -14.87
N THR A 313 -6.73 14.51 -15.21
CA THR A 313 -5.65 15.49 -15.03
C THR A 313 -5.28 15.65 -13.56
N TYR A 314 -6.25 15.71 -12.66
CA TYR A 314 -6.04 15.75 -11.21
C TYR A 314 -5.18 14.58 -10.71
N ASN A 315 -5.54 13.34 -11.08
CA ASN A 315 -4.77 12.15 -10.69
C ASN A 315 -3.38 12.13 -11.35
N ALA A 316 -3.26 12.65 -12.58
CA ALA A 316 -1.97 12.77 -13.27
C ALA A 316 -1.02 13.76 -12.58
N ILE A 317 -1.53 14.89 -12.08
CA ILE A 317 -0.74 15.85 -11.29
C ILE A 317 -0.26 15.21 -9.98
N LEU A 318 -1.10 14.43 -9.31
CA LEU A 318 -0.69 13.68 -8.12
C LEU A 318 0.39 12.64 -8.45
N GLN A 319 0.26 11.95 -9.59
CA GLN A 319 1.26 11.00 -10.07
C GLN A 319 2.61 11.69 -10.34
N SER A 320 2.61 12.90 -10.91
CA SER A 320 3.86 13.65 -11.16
C SER A 320 4.51 14.18 -9.88
N LEU A 321 3.76 14.33 -8.79
CA LEU A 321 4.30 14.73 -7.49
C LEU A 321 5.06 13.60 -6.77
N ARG A 322 4.75 12.33 -7.05
CA ARG A 322 5.40 11.17 -6.40
C ARG A 322 6.93 11.22 -6.45
N PRO A 323 7.59 11.37 -7.61
CA PRO A 323 9.05 11.44 -7.68
C PRO A 323 9.63 12.68 -6.95
N LEU A 324 8.95 13.83 -7.05
CA LEU A 324 9.41 15.06 -6.39
C LEU A 324 9.36 14.94 -4.86
N VAL A 325 8.29 14.36 -4.32
CA VAL A 325 8.17 14.07 -2.88
C VAL A 325 9.16 13.00 -2.44
N SER A 326 9.36 11.96 -3.25
CA SER A 326 10.32 10.89 -2.98
C SER A 326 11.74 11.46 -2.82
N GLU A 327 12.18 12.31 -3.75
CA GLU A 327 13.48 12.96 -3.70
C GLU A 327 13.60 13.91 -2.50
N ALA A 328 12.63 14.81 -2.32
CA ALA A 328 12.70 15.84 -1.29
C ALA A 328 12.54 15.32 0.14
N ALA A 329 11.91 14.16 0.33
CA ALA A 329 11.79 13.48 1.62
C ALA A 329 12.83 12.36 1.83
N GLY A 330 13.59 11.98 0.80
CA GLY A 330 14.51 10.85 0.86
C GLY A 330 13.81 9.50 1.04
N LEU A 331 12.63 9.32 0.44
CA LEU A 331 11.82 8.10 0.55
C LEU A 331 12.00 7.23 -0.71
N ALA A 332 12.22 5.94 -0.52
CA ALA A 332 12.43 4.99 -1.61
C ALA A 332 11.17 4.73 -2.46
N ASP A 333 9.99 4.82 -1.84
CA ASP A 333 8.70 4.70 -2.52
C ASP A 333 7.72 5.71 -1.91
N VAL A 334 6.90 6.30 -2.78
CA VAL A 334 5.83 7.22 -2.45
C VAL A 334 4.62 6.76 -3.23
N ARG A 335 3.56 6.32 -2.55
CA ARG A 335 2.33 5.86 -3.20
C ARG A 335 1.50 7.06 -3.65
N LEU A 336 0.51 6.82 -4.51
CA LEU A 336 -0.40 7.88 -4.96
C LEU A 336 -1.16 8.52 -3.77
N VAL A 337 -1.57 7.71 -2.78
CA VAL A 337 -2.20 8.18 -1.55
C VAL A 337 -1.28 9.06 -0.70
N ASP A 338 0.04 8.86 -0.78
CA ASP A 338 1.01 9.68 -0.06
C ASP A 338 1.17 11.06 -0.72
N ALA A 339 1.22 11.11 -2.06
CA ALA A 339 1.20 12.37 -2.82
C ALA A 339 -0.10 13.17 -2.60
N HIS A 340 -1.26 12.50 -2.60
CA HIS A 340 -2.53 13.11 -2.20
C HIS A 340 -2.44 13.66 -0.77
N SER A 341 -1.89 12.88 0.17
CA SER A 341 -1.80 13.25 1.59
C SER A 341 -0.91 14.47 1.80
N PHE A 342 0.20 14.57 1.06
CA PHE A 342 1.02 15.79 1.02
C PHE A 342 0.19 17.02 0.62
N CYS A 343 -0.51 16.99 -0.52
CA CYS A 343 -1.33 18.12 -0.97
C CYS A 343 -2.41 18.50 0.04
N TRP A 344 -3.08 17.51 0.63
CA TRP A 344 -4.12 17.74 1.62
C TRP A 344 -3.59 18.39 2.90
N ILE A 345 -2.49 17.86 3.46
CA ILE A 345 -1.83 18.43 4.64
C ILE A 345 -1.37 19.85 4.33
N TYR A 346 -0.70 20.06 3.20
CA TYR A 346 -0.18 21.36 2.82
C TYR A 346 -1.31 22.38 2.66
N SER A 347 -2.38 22.04 1.96
CA SER A 347 -3.58 22.88 1.83
C SER A 347 -4.20 23.24 3.18
N THR A 348 -4.30 22.27 4.08
CA THR A 348 -4.87 22.48 5.41
C THR A 348 -4.01 23.41 6.25
N LEU A 349 -2.68 23.23 6.19
CA LEU A 349 -1.73 24.10 6.87
C LEU A 349 -1.73 25.52 6.30
N LEU A 350 -1.75 25.68 4.96
CA LEU A 350 -1.89 26.99 4.30
C LEU A 350 -3.15 27.73 4.76
N LYS A 351 -4.29 27.02 4.83
CA LYS A 351 -5.54 27.58 5.34
C LYS A 351 -5.41 28.00 6.80
N GLN A 352 -4.88 27.14 7.66
CA GLN A 352 -4.67 27.45 9.08
C GLN A 352 -3.72 28.64 9.26
N ALA A 353 -2.69 28.76 8.42
CA ALA A 353 -1.73 29.87 8.45
C ALA A 353 -2.42 31.18 8.11
N ALA A 354 -3.19 31.20 7.02
CA ALA A 354 -3.93 32.38 6.56
C ALA A 354 -5.01 32.82 7.56
N GLU A 355 -5.61 31.89 8.30
CA GLU A 355 -6.59 32.18 9.35
C GLU A 355 -5.95 32.53 10.71
N GLY A 356 -4.62 32.52 10.84
CA GLY A 356 -3.91 32.76 12.10
C GLY A 356 -4.09 31.66 13.15
N LYS A 357 -4.52 30.46 12.74
CA LYS A 357 -4.82 29.29 13.59
C LYS A 357 -3.70 28.24 13.59
N LEU A 358 -2.52 28.60 13.09
CA LEU A 358 -1.33 27.76 13.19
C LEU A 358 -0.77 27.91 14.60
N ASP A 359 -1.45 27.31 15.57
CA ASP A 359 -1.04 27.37 16.97
C ASP A 359 0.38 26.81 17.09
N ARG A 360 1.32 27.66 17.54
CA ARG A 360 2.64 27.23 17.96
C ARG A 360 2.46 26.33 19.18
N VAL A 361 3.20 25.24 19.25
CA VAL A 361 3.33 24.46 20.49
C VAL A 361 4.09 25.31 21.52
N THR A 362 3.43 26.33 22.08
CA THR A 362 3.91 27.12 23.21
C THR A 362 3.24 26.61 24.48
N GLY A 363 3.91 25.67 25.14
CA GLY A 363 3.95 25.57 26.61
C GLY A 363 2.66 25.37 27.43
N GLY A 364 1.48 25.11 26.85
CA GLY A 364 0.23 24.95 27.60
C GLY A 364 -0.51 23.65 27.28
N THR A 365 -0.78 22.85 28.33
CA THR A 365 -1.54 21.57 28.37
C THR A 365 -1.15 20.50 27.33
N ARG A 366 -0.67 19.35 27.82
CA ARG A 366 -0.11 18.23 27.04
C ARG A 366 -1.11 17.44 26.18
N ASP A 367 -2.33 17.94 26.01
CA ASP A 367 -3.40 17.23 25.34
C ASP A 367 -3.42 17.61 23.85
N GLY A 368 -3.19 16.63 22.96
CA GLY A 368 -3.21 16.84 21.50
C GLY A 368 -1.84 16.99 20.79
N ARG A 369 -0.70 16.81 21.48
CA ARG A 369 0.61 16.79 20.80
C ARG A 369 0.71 15.57 19.88
N VAL A 370 1.04 15.79 18.61
CA VAL A 370 1.39 14.72 17.69
C VAL A 370 2.79 14.20 18.03
N VAL A 371 2.84 13.06 18.71
CA VAL A 371 4.08 12.39 19.14
C VAL A 371 4.51 11.34 18.11
N GLY A 372 5.72 11.52 17.56
CA GLY A 372 6.36 10.55 16.64
C GLY A 372 6.79 9.26 17.35
N GLY A 373 7.25 8.25 16.58
CA GLY A 373 7.58 6.91 17.13
C GLY A 373 8.66 6.95 18.22
N ARG A 374 9.67 7.81 18.04
CA ARG A 374 10.73 8.05 19.04
C ARG A 374 10.19 8.67 20.34
N GLU A 375 9.29 9.64 20.26
CA GLU A 375 8.72 10.28 21.46
C GLU A 375 7.79 9.34 22.21
N LYS A 376 7.02 8.51 21.51
CA LYS A 376 6.24 7.43 22.14
C LYS A 376 7.13 6.47 22.93
N SER A 377 8.27 6.08 22.36
CA SER A 377 9.26 5.23 23.04
C SER A 377 9.87 5.91 24.27
N ILE A 378 10.21 7.21 24.17
CA ILE A 378 10.69 8.00 25.32
C ILE A 378 9.65 8.07 26.43
N ILE A 379 8.37 8.28 26.09
CA ILE A 379 7.27 8.30 27.07
C ILE A 379 7.11 6.92 27.72
N ALA A 380 7.12 5.85 26.94
CA ALA A 380 7.01 4.48 27.46
C ALA A 380 8.17 4.13 28.42
N MET A 381 9.41 4.47 28.04
CA MET A 381 10.59 4.31 28.89
C MET A 381 10.46 5.15 30.17
N ARG A 382 10.05 6.42 30.08
CA ARG A 382 9.82 7.27 31.27
C ARG A 382 8.77 6.67 32.20
N VAL A 383 7.63 6.24 31.68
CA VAL A 383 6.54 5.61 32.46
C VAL A 383 7.03 4.31 33.11
N SER A 384 7.81 3.50 32.40
CA SER A 384 8.43 2.29 32.96
C SER A 384 9.37 2.63 34.13
N VAL A 385 10.23 3.64 33.99
CA VAL A 385 11.13 4.13 35.05
C VAL A 385 10.33 4.69 36.24
N GLU A 386 9.35 5.55 35.98
CA GLU A 386 8.50 6.14 37.02
C GLU A 386 7.73 5.06 37.80
N ASN A 387 7.19 4.05 37.11
CA ASN A 387 6.49 2.93 37.74
C ASN A 387 7.46 2.05 38.53
N THR A 388 8.64 1.74 37.98
CA THR A 388 9.67 0.96 38.67
C THR A 388 10.12 1.69 39.94
N ALA A 389 10.40 3.00 39.86
CA ALA A 389 10.81 3.81 41.01
C ALA A 389 9.71 3.92 42.07
N ARG A 390 8.44 4.10 41.66
CA ARG A 390 7.29 4.15 42.58
C ARG A 390 7.06 2.82 43.30
N ASN A 391 7.30 1.70 42.63
CA ASN A 391 7.09 0.36 43.16
C ASN A 391 8.32 -0.23 43.86
N ALA A 392 9.51 0.37 43.71
CA ALA A 392 10.74 0.00 44.41
C ALA A 392 10.78 0.58 45.84
N ASN A 393 9.77 0.24 46.66
CA ASN A 393 9.60 0.72 48.04
C ASN A 393 10.22 -0.23 49.10
N GLY A 394 11.13 -1.11 48.69
CA GLY A 394 11.79 -2.07 49.59
C GLY A 394 10.94 -3.29 49.98
N GLN A 395 9.79 -3.50 49.33
CA GLN A 395 8.95 -4.68 49.56
C GLN A 395 9.67 -5.97 49.17
N GLN A 396 9.58 -6.98 50.04
CA GLN A 396 9.96 -8.35 49.71
C GLN A 396 8.81 -8.99 48.92
N VAL A 397 9.06 -9.27 47.63
CA VAL A 397 8.12 -9.99 46.77
C VAL A 397 8.31 -11.48 46.99
N GLN A 398 7.28 -12.17 47.52
CA GLN A 398 7.27 -13.63 47.55
C GLN A 398 7.11 -14.15 46.12
N ARG A 399 8.16 -14.78 45.58
CA ARG A 399 8.12 -15.40 44.24
C ARG A 399 7.55 -16.81 44.36
N THR A 400 6.46 -17.08 43.65
CA THR A 400 5.98 -18.46 43.44
C THR A 400 6.98 -19.22 42.59
N LEU A 401 7.60 -20.26 43.15
CA LEU A 401 8.49 -21.14 42.40
C LEU A 401 7.65 -22.11 41.57
N LYS A 402 7.86 -22.12 40.25
CA LYS A 402 7.24 -23.11 39.35
C LYS A 402 7.67 -24.52 39.78
N ASN A 403 6.74 -25.49 39.76
CA ASN A 403 7.09 -26.87 40.06
C ASN A 403 7.95 -27.44 38.92
N LYS A 404 9.17 -27.89 39.25
CA LYS A 404 10.14 -28.43 38.30
C LYS A 404 10.38 -29.90 38.64
N ASN A 405 9.54 -30.78 38.09
CA ASN A 405 9.74 -32.21 38.25
C ASN A 405 10.92 -32.67 37.37
N LEU A 406 11.75 -33.54 37.91
CA LEU A 406 12.76 -34.29 37.16
C LEU A 406 12.12 -35.64 36.80
N ALA A 407 11.90 -35.88 35.51
CA ALA A 407 11.18 -37.07 35.02
C ALA A 407 12.13 -38.26 34.74
N MET A 408 13.33 -38.26 35.32
CA MET A 408 14.38 -39.27 35.13
C MET A 408 15.22 -39.41 36.41
N SER A 409 15.91 -40.53 36.55
CA SER A 409 16.90 -40.75 37.61
C SER A 409 18.16 -39.90 37.40
N SER A 410 18.99 -39.79 38.45
CA SER A 410 20.28 -39.08 38.37
C SER A 410 21.22 -39.72 37.35
N GLU A 411 21.25 -41.06 37.29
CA GLU A 411 22.09 -41.82 36.37
C GLU A 411 21.66 -41.63 34.91
N GLU A 412 20.35 -41.59 34.66
CA GLU A 412 19.79 -41.30 33.33
C GLU A 412 20.09 -39.85 32.91
N LEU A 413 20.04 -38.90 33.84
CA LEU A 413 20.37 -37.51 33.59
C LEU A 413 21.85 -37.33 33.26
N ASP A 414 22.76 -37.99 33.98
CA ASP A 414 24.20 -37.94 33.71
C ASP A 414 24.52 -38.51 32.32
N ALA A 415 23.93 -39.66 31.97
CA ALA A 415 24.09 -40.26 30.64
C ALA A 415 23.55 -39.34 29.53
N LEU A 416 22.39 -38.71 29.76
CA LEU A 416 21.80 -37.77 28.82
C LEU A 416 22.67 -36.52 28.64
N ILE A 417 23.14 -35.90 29.72
CA ILE A 417 24.01 -34.72 29.67
C ILE A 417 25.32 -35.05 28.96
N SER A 418 25.94 -36.19 29.26
CA SER A 418 27.16 -36.64 28.58
C SER A 418 26.92 -36.78 27.07
N SER A 419 25.82 -37.45 26.68
CA SER A 419 25.48 -37.62 25.26
C SER A 419 25.23 -36.29 24.54
N MET A 420 24.61 -35.31 25.22
CA MET A 420 24.37 -33.97 24.66
C MET A 420 25.68 -33.20 24.49
N LEU A 421 26.59 -33.25 25.47
CA LEU A 421 27.90 -32.61 25.38
C LEU A 421 28.71 -33.17 24.19
N ASP A 422 28.68 -34.48 24.00
CA ASP A 422 29.33 -35.15 22.87
C ASP A 422 28.69 -34.76 21.52
N LEU A 423 27.36 -34.82 21.41
CA LEU A 423 26.62 -34.43 20.20
C LEU A 423 26.81 -32.95 19.84
N GLN A 424 26.99 -32.09 20.84
CA GLN A 424 27.22 -30.65 20.68
C GLN A 424 28.70 -30.29 20.48
N ASP A 425 29.62 -31.27 20.39
CA ASP A 425 31.06 -31.04 20.30
C ASP A 425 31.59 -30.10 21.39
N ASN A 426 31.09 -30.26 22.61
CA ASN A 426 31.41 -29.41 23.77
C ASN A 426 31.21 -27.90 23.51
N ARG A 427 30.18 -27.54 22.74
CA ARG A 427 29.79 -26.15 22.46
C ARG A 427 28.38 -25.85 22.92
N CYS A 428 28.14 -24.59 23.23
CA CYS A 428 26.81 -24.08 23.59
C CYS A 428 25.80 -24.28 22.44
N ALA A 429 24.66 -24.89 22.73
CA ALA A 429 23.62 -25.16 21.72
C ALA A 429 23.06 -23.88 21.06
N LEU A 430 22.96 -22.77 21.81
CA LEU A 430 22.40 -21.51 21.31
C LEU A 430 23.43 -20.58 20.69
N SER A 431 24.67 -20.62 21.16
CA SER A 431 25.70 -19.65 20.79
C SER A 431 26.87 -20.27 20.00
N GLY A 432 27.07 -21.58 20.05
CA GLY A 432 28.21 -22.27 19.43
C GLY A 432 29.57 -22.00 20.09
N ILE A 433 29.59 -21.24 21.20
CA ILE A 433 30.82 -20.94 21.96
C ILE A 433 31.32 -22.23 22.65
N PRO A 434 32.62 -22.55 22.58
CA PRO A 434 33.20 -23.67 23.33
C PRO A 434 32.98 -23.53 24.84
N PHE A 435 32.66 -24.62 25.51
CA PHE A 435 32.56 -24.64 26.96
C PHE A 435 33.94 -24.54 27.62
N HIS A 436 33.97 -23.88 28.78
CA HIS A 436 35.01 -24.12 29.76
C HIS A 436 34.48 -25.17 30.73
N PHE A 437 35.20 -26.27 30.94
CA PHE A 437 34.84 -27.23 32.00
C PHE A 437 35.41 -26.78 33.34
N ASP A 438 34.81 -27.26 34.42
CA ASP A 438 35.19 -26.84 35.78
C ASP A 438 36.69 -27.07 36.03
N GLY A 439 37.37 -26.04 36.52
CA GLY A 439 38.80 -26.02 36.72
C GLY A 439 39.28 -24.66 37.26
N PRO A 440 40.51 -24.58 37.78
CA PRO A 440 41.03 -23.37 38.42
C PRO A 440 41.00 -22.11 37.52
N ASP A 441 41.16 -22.30 36.21
CA ASP A 441 41.25 -21.23 35.21
C ASP A 441 39.97 -21.08 34.38
N ALA A 442 38.89 -21.77 34.74
CA ALA A 442 37.64 -21.76 33.98
C ALA A 442 36.86 -20.45 34.19
N ASP A 443 36.59 -19.73 33.09
CA ASP A 443 35.60 -18.64 33.12
C ASP A 443 34.22 -19.16 33.53
N ARG A 444 33.74 -18.68 34.69
CA ARG A 444 32.45 -19.08 35.28
C ARG A 444 31.25 -18.81 34.38
N ASN A 445 31.34 -17.84 33.46
CA ASN A 445 30.28 -17.52 32.51
C ASN A 445 30.19 -18.56 31.38
N LEU A 446 31.32 -19.17 31.02
CA LEU A 446 31.44 -20.14 29.92
C LEU A 446 31.30 -21.60 30.36
N LEU A 447 31.12 -21.84 31.66
CA LEU A 447 30.76 -23.16 32.18
C LEU A 447 29.47 -23.67 31.53
N PRO A 448 29.37 -24.98 31.25
CA PRO A 448 28.13 -25.56 30.76
C PRO A 448 27.04 -25.47 31.82
N SER A 449 25.81 -25.31 31.35
CA SER A 449 24.58 -25.26 32.13
C SER A 449 23.48 -25.96 31.37
N VAL A 450 22.67 -26.73 32.09
CA VAL A 450 21.43 -27.28 31.55
C VAL A 450 20.40 -26.15 31.45
N ASP A 451 19.84 -25.97 30.25
CA ASP A 451 18.73 -25.06 29.97
C ASP A 451 17.52 -25.87 29.49
N ARG A 452 16.31 -25.36 29.77
CA ARG A 452 15.07 -25.93 29.24
C ARG A 452 14.69 -25.16 27.99
N ILE A 453 14.48 -25.86 26.87
CA ILE A 453 14.07 -25.24 25.60
C ILE A 453 12.76 -24.48 25.81
N ASP A 454 11.74 -25.18 26.33
CA ASP A 454 10.53 -24.60 26.89
C ASP A 454 10.70 -24.36 28.40
N SER A 455 10.74 -23.07 28.78
CA SER A 455 10.90 -22.61 30.16
C SER A 455 9.69 -22.88 31.06
N ASP A 456 8.53 -23.17 30.49
CA ASP A 456 7.31 -23.57 31.19
C ASP A 456 7.21 -25.10 31.39
N GLY A 457 7.98 -25.87 30.62
CA GLY A 457 8.08 -27.33 30.73
C GLY A 457 8.95 -27.87 31.87
N HIS A 458 9.07 -29.20 31.96
CA HIS A 458 9.84 -29.92 32.98
C HIS A 458 11.25 -30.32 32.50
N TYR A 459 12.06 -30.91 33.40
CA TYR A 459 13.37 -31.49 33.03
C TYR A 459 13.16 -32.90 32.48
N GLU A 460 13.00 -32.99 31.16
CA GLU A 460 12.74 -34.23 30.41
C GLU A 460 13.58 -34.26 29.12
N ALA A 461 13.87 -35.45 28.60
CA ALA A 461 14.89 -35.63 27.57
C ALA A 461 14.67 -34.79 26.28
N GLY A 462 13.41 -34.53 25.91
CA GLY A 462 13.07 -33.71 24.74
C GLY A 462 13.08 -32.20 24.96
N ASN A 463 13.25 -31.74 26.21
CA ASN A 463 13.16 -30.32 26.57
C ASN A 463 14.49 -29.75 27.10
N LEU A 464 15.60 -30.49 27.02
CA LEU A 464 16.89 -30.06 27.56
C LEU A 464 17.90 -29.75 26.45
N GLN A 465 18.74 -28.76 26.72
CA GLN A 465 19.91 -28.41 25.92
C GLN A 465 21.04 -27.93 26.84
N ILE A 466 22.30 -28.07 26.39
CA ILE A 466 23.44 -27.55 27.15
C ILE A 466 23.91 -26.23 26.56
N VAL A 467 23.96 -25.19 27.40
CA VAL A 467 24.34 -23.83 27.01
C VAL A 467 25.37 -23.25 27.98
N CYS A 468 26.06 -22.17 27.60
CA CYS A 468 26.92 -21.46 28.55
C CYS A 468 26.07 -20.84 29.67
N ARG A 469 26.60 -20.75 30.90
CA ARG A 469 25.88 -20.15 32.03
C ARG A 469 25.36 -18.73 31.77
N PHE A 470 26.15 -17.88 31.12
CA PHE A 470 25.69 -16.52 30.80
C PHE A 470 24.56 -16.51 29.76
N ILE A 471 24.57 -17.47 28.83
CA ILE A 471 23.51 -17.64 27.83
C ILE A 471 22.21 -18.10 28.49
N ASN A 472 22.28 -19.06 29.42
CA ASN A 472 21.12 -19.48 30.21
C ASN A 472 20.54 -18.30 31.01
N PHE A 473 21.40 -17.49 31.60
CA PHE A 473 21.01 -16.28 32.33
C PHE A 473 20.33 -15.23 31.42
N TRP A 474 20.82 -15.02 30.21
CA TRP A 474 20.23 -14.07 29.25
C TRP A 474 18.91 -14.57 28.68
N LYS A 475 18.79 -15.86 28.37
CA LYS A 475 17.53 -16.46 27.90
C LYS A 475 16.47 -16.38 28.99
N SER A 476 16.81 -16.71 30.24
CA SER A 476 15.89 -16.74 31.38
C SER A 476 14.65 -17.59 31.07
N ASP A 477 13.49 -16.95 30.94
CA ASP A 477 12.20 -17.56 30.61
C ASP A 477 11.67 -17.14 29.23
N SER A 478 12.51 -16.48 28.43
CA SER A 478 12.20 -16.11 27.05
C SER A 478 12.04 -17.36 26.18
N ASP A 479 11.27 -17.21 25.10
CA ASP A 479 11.15 -18.22 24.06
C ASP A 479 12.52 -18.53 23.42
N ASN A 480 12.75 -19.81 23.13
CA ASN A 480 14.05 -20.29 22.67
C ASN A 480 14.43 -19.79 21.28
N GLU A 481 13.49 -19.78 20.33
CA GLU A 481 13.76 -19.40 18.95
C GLU A 481 13.87 -17.88 18.81
N GLU A 482 13.02 -17.13 19.51
CA GLU A 482 13.14 -15.68 19.56
C GLU A 482 14.48 -15.24 20.18
N PHE A 483 14.93 -15.93 21.24
CA PHE A 483 16.25 -15.66 21.81
C PHE A 483 17.39 -15.92 20.82
N LYS A 484 17.35 -17.02 20.06
CA LYS A 484 18.34 -17.29 19.00
C LYS A 484 18.35 -16.18 17.95
N ARG A 485 17.18 -15.73 17.49
CA ARG A 485 17.04 -14.64 16.52
C ARG A 485 17.69 -13.36 17.03
N LEU A 486 17.43 -12.97 18.29
CA LEU A 486 18.02 -11.78 18.91
C LEU A 486 19.55 -11.93 19.13
N LEU A 487 20.03 -13.14 19.45
CA LEU A 487 21.46 -13.41 19.61
C LEU A 487 22.22 -13.29 18.28
N MET A 488 21.61 -13.69 17.16
CA MET A 488 22.18 -13.51 15.80
C MET A 488 22.27 -12.03 15.42
N LEU A 489 21.22 -11.25 15.73
CA LEU A 489 21.25 -9.79 15.54
C LEU A 489 22.40 -9.14 16.34
N ALA A 490 22.60 -9.56 17.59
CA ALA A 490 23.70 -9.05 18.43
C ALA A 490 25.10 -9.43 17.89
N ARG A 491 25.21 -10.46 17.06
CA ARG A 491 26.46 -10.90 16.40
C ARG A 491 26.72 -10.18 15.07
N GLY A 492 25.79 -9.34 14.61
CA GLY A 492 25.89 -8.66 13.32
C GLY A 492 25.71 -9.59 12.12
N VAL A 493 25.03 -10.74 12.30
CA VAL A 493 24.66 -11.64 11.21
C VAL A 493 23.21 -11.32 10.85
N GLU A 494 23.00 -10.64 9.72
CA GLU A 494 21.67 -10.40 9.16
C GLU A 494 21.12 -11.72 8.62
N ASP A 495 19.85 -12.00 8.90
CA ASP A 495 19.13 -13.16 8.37
C ASP A 495 18.80 -12.87 6.89
N ASP A 496 19.80 -13.08 6.02
CA ASP A 496 19.59 -13.12 4.58
C ASP A 496 18.70 -14.32 4.28
N GLY A 497 17.39 -14.06 4.24
CA GLY A 497 16.36 -15.03 3.94
C GLY A 497 16.80 -15.96 2.82
N VAL A 498 17.12 -17.20 3.19
CA VAL A 498 17.53 -18.22 2.25
C VAL A 498 16.33 -18.56 1.38
N ASN A 499 16.37 -18.05 0.15
CA ASN A 499 15.70 -18.64 -1.00
C ASN A 499 16.11 -20.11 -1.08
N VAL A 500 15.19 -21.02 -0.72
CA VAL A 500 15.32 -22.42 -1.08
C VAL A 500 14.85 -22.54 -2.52
N VAL A 501 15.81 -22.88 -3.39
CA VAL A 501 15.63 -23.30 -4.79
C VAL A 501 14.80 -24.58 -4.85
#